data_AF-A0A4R0GJT0-F1
#
_entry.id   AF-A0A4R0GJT0-F1
#
_cell.length_a   1.000
_cell.length_b   1.000
_cell.length_c   1.000
_cell.angle_alpha   90.00
_cell.angle_beta   90.00
_cell.angle_gamma   90.00
#
_symmetry.space_group_name_H-M   'P 1'
#
loop_
_entity.id
_entity.type
_entity.pdbx_description
1 polymer ?
#
loop_
_entity_poly.entity_id
_entity_poly.type
_entity_poly.pdbx_seq_one_letter_code
_entity_poly.pdbx_strand_id
1 'polypeptide(L)'
;MAGCSADPVDPVADDQSTSAEVMCEEFIERRLKAPKTAEYSGTQTAKNGAEYTVSGAVDSENALGVALRSEYTCVVRSDGDDKWTLVDLKLGD
;
A
#
# COMPACT_ATOMS: atom_id res chain seq x y z
N MET A 1 -11.26 17.75 -21.24
CA MET A 1 -10.99 16.31 -21.04
C MET A 1 -9.82 16.24 -20.08
N ALA A 2 -10.03 15.74 -18.87
CA ALA A 2 -9.07 15.86 -17.77
C ALA A 2 -7.81 15.06 -18.10
N GLY A 3 -6.69 15.77 -18.27
CA GLY A 3 -5.38 15.16 -18.39
C GLY A 3 -4.98 14.61 -17.03
N CYS A 4 -4.72 13.31 -16.97
CA CYS A 4 -3.88 12.74 -15.93
C CYS A 4 -2.47 13.26 -16.23
N SER A 5 -2.10 14.37 -15.59
CA SER A 5 -0.72 14.85 -15.58
C SER A 5 0.12 13.74 -14.94
N ALA A 6 0.80 12.96 -15.76
CA ALA A 6 1.99 12.26 -15.32
C ALA A 6 3.05 13.35 -15.11
N ASP A 7 3.06 13.94 -13.93
CA ASP A 7 4.11 14.87 -13.53
C ASP A 7 5.47 14.15 -13.69
N PRO A 8 6.46 14.78 -14.34
CA PRO A 8 7.80 14.22 -14.40
C PRO A 8 8.36 14.26 -12.98
N VAL A 9 8.38 13.11 -12.31
CA VAL A 9 8.99 12.99 -10.99
C VAL A 9 10.46 13.36 -11.10
N ASP A 10 10.80 14.54 -10.59
CA ASP A 10 12.16 14.98 -10.33
C ASP A 10 12.96 13.85 -9.63
N PRO A 11 14.26 13.69 -9.89
CA PRO A 11 15.08 12.65 -9.26
C PRO A 11 15.39 13.06 -7.81
N VAL A 12 14.36 13.09 -6.97
CA VAL A 12 14.45 13.24 -5.52
C VAL A 12 14.91 11.89 -4.99
N ALA A 13 16.22 11.68 -4.93
CA ALA A 13 16.88 10.71 -4.05
C ALA A 13 16.04 9.46 -3.66
N ASP A 14 15.65 8.64 -4.64
CA ASP A 14 15.26 7.21 -4.55
C ASP A 14 14.48 6.74 -3.29
N ASP A 15 13.64 7.58 -2.70
CA ASP A 15 12.77 7.17 -1.61
C ASP A 15 11.47 6.68 -2.22
N GLN A 16 11.50 5.45 -2.73
CA GLN A 16 10.35 4.78 -3.33
C GLN A 16 9.29 4.38 -2.28
N SER A 17 9.30 5.01 -1.10
CA SER A 17 8.37 4.75 0.00
C SER A 17 6.92 5.06 -0.39
N THR A 18 6.66 6.17 -1.10
CA THR A 18 5.32 6.44 -1.64
C THR A 18 4.88 5.37 -2.63
N SER A 19 5.76 4.93 -3.52
CA SER A 19 5.46 3.82 -4.44
C SER A 19 5.21 2.51 -3.69
N ALA A 20 6.00 2.22 -2.66
CA ALA A 20 5.82 1.05 -1.80
C ALA A 20 4.47 1.07 -1.08
N GLU A 21 4.06 2.23 -0.55
CA GLU A 21 2.75 2.44 0.08
C GLU A 21 1.62 2.14 -0.90
N VAL A 22 1.63 2.76 -2.09
CA VAL A 22 0.61 2.54 -3.13
C VAL A 22 0.55 1.07 -3.54
N MET A 23 1.70 0.42 -3.74
CA MET A 23 1.74 -1.01 -4.08
C MET A 23 1.16 -1.87 -2.96
N CYS A 24 1.46 -1.54 -1.70
CA CYS A 24 0.90 -2.23 -0.56
C CYS A 24 -0.62 -2.08 -0.45
N GLU A 25 -1.14 -0.86 -0.65
CA GLU A 25 -2.58 -0.61 -0.72
C GLU A 25 -3.24 -1.44 -1.82
N GLU A 26 -2.66 -1.52 -3.03
CA GLU A 26 -3.17 -2.40 -4.09
C GLU A 26 -3.21 -3.88 -3.68
N PHE A 27 -2.18 -4.38 -2.99
CA PHE A 27 -2.14 -5.77 -2.53
C PHE A 27 -3.16 -6.06 -1.42
N ILE A 28 -3.44 -5.07 -0.57
CA ILE A 28 -4.46 -5.12 0.47
C ILE A 28 -5.85 -5.11 -0.16
N GLU A 29 -6.13 -4.17 -1.06
CA GLU A 29 -7.41 -4.08 -1.76
C GLU A 29 -7.79 -5.40 -2.46
N ARG A 30 -6.82 -6.08 -3.08
CA ARG A 30 -7.06 -7.40 -3.71
C ARG A 30 -7.50 -8.49 -2.73
N ARG A 31 -7.23 -8.32 -1.43
CA ARG A 31 -7.64 -9.25 -0.36
C ARG A 31 -8.94 -8.83 0.34
N LEU A 32 -9.29 -7.54 0.31
CA LEU A 32 -10.51 -7.03 0.93
C LEU A 32 -11.78 -7.45 0.17
N LYS A 33 -12.91 -7.58 0.90
CA LYS A 33 -14.21 -7.91 0.31
C LYS A 33 -14.85 -6.71 -0.40
N ALA A 34 -14.67 -5.52 0.16
CA ALA A 34 -15.12 -4.26 -0.40
C ALA A 34 -13.92 -3.30 -0.53
N PRO A 35 -13.02 -3.49 -1.52
CA PRO A 35 -11.81 -2.69 -1.65
C PRO A 35 -12.08 -1.18 -1.78
N LYS A 36 -13.20 -0.81 -2.40
CA LYS A 36 -13.58 0.59 -2.60
C LYS A 36 -13.99 1.33 -1.32
N THR A 37 -14.15 0.62 -0.22
CA THR A 37 -14.47 1.19 1.10
C THR A 37 -13.27 1.14 2.04
N ALA A 38 -12.08 0.75 1.55
CA ALA A 38 -10.86 0.74 2.32
C ALA A 38 -10.39 2.18 2.61
N GLU A 39 -10.30 2.51 3.89
CA GLU A 39 -9.73 3.76 4.38
C GLU A 39 -8.47 3.44 5.16
N TYR A 40 -7.32 3.92 4.66
CA TYR A 40 -6.02 3.71 5.30
C TYR A 40 -5.71 4.83 6.28
N SER A 41 -5.25 4.48 7.47
CA SER A 41 -4.88 5.43 8.52
C SER A 41 -3.67 4.96 9.32
N GLY A 42 -2.91 5.92 9.85
CA GLY A 42 -1.71 5.61 10.64
C GLY A 42 -0.63 4.88 9.86
N THR A 43 -0.58 5.05 8.53
CA THR A 43 0.43 4.44 7.66
C THR A 43 1.83 4.88 8.08
N GLN A 44 2.73 3.91 8.23
CA GLN A 44 4.13 4.09 8.52
C GLN A 44 4.94 3.22 7.58
N THR A 45 5.98 3.80 6.98
CA THR A 45 6.84 3.11 6.03
C THR A 45 8.26 3.07 6.57
N ALA A 46 8.82 1.87 6.66
CA ALA A 46 10.19 1.62 7.06
C ALA A 46 10.95 1.00 5.88
N LYS A 47 12.01 1.69 5.42
CA LYS A 47 12.92 1.20 4.38
C LYS A 47 14.08 0.43 5.01
N ASN A 48 14.34 -0.77 4.51
CA ASN A 48 15.48 -1.59 4.86
C ASN A 48 16.20 -2.09 3.59
N GLY A 49 17.11 -1.26 3.07
CA GLY A 49 17.80 -1.55 1.81
C GLY A 49 16.84 -1.49 0.62
N ALA A 50 16.56 -2.64 0.01
CA ALA A 50 15.63 -2.80 -1.10
C ALA A 50 14.21 -3.22 -0.66
N GLU A 51 14.03 -3.54 0.63
CA GLU A 51 12.73 -3.90 1.19
C GLU A 51 12.07 -2.70 1.86
N TYR A 52 10.76 -2.59 1.71
CA TYR A 52 9.91 -1.56 2.29
C TYR A 52 8.83 -2.26 3.08
N THR A 53 8.78 -1.97 4.37
CA THR A 53 7.75 -2.45 5.29
C THR A 53 6.77 -1.32 5.53
N VAL A 54 5.55 -1.47 5.05
CA VAL A 54 4.44 -0.55 5.25
C VAL A 54 3.49 -1.16 6.26
N SER A 55 3.21 -0.44 7.34
CA SER A 55 2.28 -0.87 8.38
C SER A 55 1.29 0.23 8.69
N GLY A 56 0.06 -0.14 9.04
CA GLY A 56 -0.97 0.82 9.41
C GLY A 56 -2.28 0.12 9.79
N ALA A 57 -3.36 0.90 9.82
CA ALA A 57 -4.71 0.38 9.95
C ALA A 57 -5.50 0.63 8.67
N VAL A 58 -6.29 -0.36 8.25
CA VAL A 58 -7.25 -0.24 7.16
C VAL A 58 -8.65 -0.49 7.73
N ASP A 59 -9.52 0.49 7.56
CA ASP A 59 -10.92 0.38 7.87
C ASP A 59 -11.62 -0.06 6.57
N SER A 60 -12.33 -1.19 6.56
CA SER A 60 -13.03 -1.66 5.35
C SER A 60 -14.33 -2.38 5.69
N GLU A 61 -15.30 -2.34 4.77
CA GLU A 61 -16.57 -3.02 4.98
C GLU A 61 -16.45 -4.53 4.71
N ASN A 62 -17.01 -5.33 5.62
CA ASN A 62 -17.21 -6.75 5.36
C ASN A 62 -18.47 -7.01 4.51
N ALA A 63 -18.75 -8.28 4.20
CA ALA A 63 -19.90 -8.67 3.37
C ALA A 63 -21.28 -8.28 3.95
N LEU A 64 -21.34 -7.84 5.22
CA LEU A 64 -22.55 -7.38 5.90
C LEU A 64 -22.67 -5.85 5.92
N GLY A 65 -21.73 -5.11 5.30
CA GLY A 65 -21.71 -3.65 5.30
C GLY A 65 -21.28 -3.04 6.64
N VAL A 66 -20.57 -3.81 7.46
CA VAL A 66 -20.02 -3.31 8.73
C VAL A 66 -18.58 -2.91 8.50
N ALA A 67 -18.24 -1.67 8.86
CA ALA A 67 -16.86 -1.19 8.87
C ALA A 67 -16.07 -1.90 9.98
N LEU A 68 -15.01 -2.59 9.59
CA LEU A 68 -14.07 -3.27 10.48
C LEU A 68 -12.69 -2.64 10.30
N ARG A 69 -12.04 -2.39 11.44
CA ARG A 69 -10.65 -1.94 11.48
C ARG A 69 -9.74 -3.16 11.54
N SER A 70 -8.83 -3.27 10.58
CA SER A 70 -7.79 -4.30 10.56
C SER A 70 -6.42 -3.63 10.54
N GLU A 71 -5.51 -4.08 11.40
CA GLU A 71 -4.10 -3.71 11.25
C GLU A 71 -3.49 -4.45 10.07
N TYR A 72 -2.63 -3.79 9.31
CA TYR A 72 -1.93 -4.41 8.19
C TYR A 72 -0.42 -4.24 8.32
N THR A 73 0.31 -5.23 7.83
CA THR A 73 1.74 -5.15 7.62
C THR A 73 2.05 -5.75 6.26
N CYS A 74 2.52 -4.90 5.37
CA CYS A 74 2.89 -5.23 4.00
C CYS A 74 4.39 -5.05 3.83
N VAL A 75 5.07 -6.06 3.30
CA VAL A 75 6.48 -6.03 2.98
C VAL A 75 6.61 -6.21 1.48
N VAL A 76 7.13 -5.19 0.81
CA VAL A 76 7.40 -5.20 -0.63
C VAL A 76 8.88 -4.98 -0.87
N ARG A 77 9.43 -5.64 -1.87
CA ARG A 77 10.80 -5.44 -2.31
C ARG A 77 10.80 -4.74 -3.65
N SER A 78 11.58 -3.66 -3.75
CA SER A 78 11.88 -3.03 -5.03
C SER A 78 12.98 -3.82 -5.72
N ASP A 79 12.66 -4.40 -6.88
CA ASP A 79 13.62 -5.11 -7.74
C ASP A 79 14.28 -4.17 -8.77
N GLY A 80 14.00 -2.86 -8.69
CA GLY A 80 14.40 -1.87 -9.69
C GLY A 80 13.44 -1.80 -10.89
N ASP A 81 13.54 -0.73 -11.70
CA ASP A 81 12.70 -0.50 -12.89
C ASP A 81 11.19 -0.57 -12.60
N ASP A 82 10.72 0.06 -11.52
CA ASP A 82 9.32 0.05 -11.07
C ASP A 82 8.72 -1.36 -10.81
N LYS A 83 9.57 -2.37 -10.62
CA LYS A 83 9.13 -3.73 -10.29
C LYS A 83 9.10 -3.93 -8.79
N TRP A 84 7.94 -4.36 -8.31
CA TRP A 84 7.68 -4.65 -6.91
C TRP A 84 7.31 -6.11 -6.73
N THR A 85 8.00 -6.76 -5.80
CA THR A 85 7.67 -8.11 -5.36
C THR A 85 7.03 -8.04 -3.99
N LEU A 86 5.82 -8.60 -3.85
CA LEU A 86 5.21 -8.80 -2.54
C LEU A 86 5.99 -9.89 -1.80
N VAL A 87 6.64 -9.52 -0.71
CA VAL A 87 7.39 -10.44 0.15
C VAL A 87 6.47 -11.04 1.20
N ASP A 88 5.72 -10.19 1.91
CA ASP A 88 4.76 -10.61 2.93
C ASP A 88 3.59 -9.64 2.98
N LEU A 89 2.38 -10.16 3.21
CA LEU A 89 1.24 -9.31 3.54
C LEU A 89 0.40 -9.99 4.61
N LYS A 90 0.30 -9.31 5.74
CA LYS A 90 -0.54 -9.69 6.88
C LYS A 90 -1.64 -8.66 7.04
N LEU A 91 -2.86 -9.16 7.14
CA LEU A 91 -4.04 -8.42 7.55
C LEU A 91 -4.51 -9.07 8.85
N GLY A 92 -4.53 -8.30 9.94
CA GLY A 92 -4.99 -8.72 11.26
C GLY A 92 -6.51 -8.70 11.36
N ASP A 93 -7.02 -9.54 12.26
CA ASP A 93 -8.42 -9.59 12.71
C ASP A 93 -8.49 -9.03 14.14
#